data_AF-A0A3L7TQP1-F1
#
_entry.id   AF-A0A3L7TQP1-F1
#
_cell.length_a   1.000
_cell.length_b   1.000
_cell.length_c   1.000
_cell.angle_alpha   90.00
_cell.angle_beta   90.00
_cell.angle_gamma   90.00
#
_symmetry.space_group_name_H-M   'P 1'
#
loop_
_entity.id
_entity.type
_entity.pdbx_description
1 polymer ?
#
loop_
_entity_poly.entity_id
_entity_poly.type
_entity_poly.pdbx_seq_one_letter_code
_entity_poly.pdbx_strand_id
1 'polypeptide(L)'
;MPSTLVRAVVITASLVLSCTASAATRFVNASLTTGLNNGTSWTDAHQGAGGLAAALTASVAGDQIWVSKGTYKPTTTTARTIFLTMKTGVGIYGGFTGIESKLAQRNWTTNPTIVTGDLLGNDSGALNLTDNSYHCFVGSGATASAILDGFTVKGGYANGATASNYDKGAGIIIVGSGSPTIRNCNFTGNRCTFGGGAGYIFTAGGTFTDCRFENNVGGSFGGAFDTNNVTSNFERCVFIGNTAARAGAIESYGSSATKITNCVFSGNSATGANGGGAVWIGTSSACTIRNSTFVANSATTLAGCIINTSGTSSIVNCILWQNSGPGGMTAANQITNSGGSTGVTYSVVTGGFTGTGNTNVDPLFVDAPTRNYALQLTSPAIDAGANASVPVGTTTDITGAPRFVNITTVVDTGVGSPPMVDRGAYEAQTPPPPPCPADLDGNAIVDAADLATLLSYWGGSGTGDLNASGTIDAADLTIILNAWGPCS
;
A
#
# COMPACT_ATOMS: atom_id res chain seq x y z
N MET A 1 17.84 85.23 23.82
CA MET A 1 17.54 84.30 22.72
C MET A 1 17.56 82.89 23.30
N PRO A 2 16.45 82.12 23.30
CA PRO A 2 16.46 80.77 23.81
C PRO A 2 16.95 79.79 22.74
N SER A 3 17.84 78.89 23.12
CA SER A 3 18.43 77.83 22.30
C SER A 3 17.45 76.67 22.12
N THR A 4 17.11 76.33 20.88
CA THR A 4 16.31 75.16 20.52
C THR A 4 17.20 73.92 20.39
N LEU A 5 17.04 72.97 21.31
CA LEU A 5 17.60 71.61 21.22
C LEU A 5 16.74 70.76 20.29
N VAL A 6 17.26 70.40 19.12
CA VAL A 6 16.65 69.39 18.23
C VAL A 6 17.10 68.01 18.70
N ARG A 7 16.17 67.21 19.23
CA ARG A 7 16.40 65.78 19.53
C ARG A 7 16.29 64.97 18.24
N ALA A 8 17.40 64.39 17.79
CA ALA A 8 17.41 63.40 16.72
C ALA A 8 16.83 62.07 17.26
N VAL A 9 15.69 61.66 16.72
CA VAL A 9 15.10 60.34 16.96
C VAL A 9 15.74 59.36 15.99
N VAL A 10 16.57 58.45 16.49
CA VAL A 10 17.10 57.33 15.70
C VAL A 10 16.05 56.23 15.70
N ILE A 11 15.34 56.06 14.59
CA ILE A 11 14.45 54.92 14.36
C ILE A 11 15.30 53.78 13.82
N THR A 12 15.67 52.82 14.67
CA THR A 12 16.25 51.54 14.25
C THR A 12 15.16 50.69 13.61
N ALA A 13 15.08 50.73 12.27
CA ALA A 13 14.28 49.78 11.50
C ALA A 13 14.92 48.38 11.64
N SER A 14 14.29 47.52 12.43
CA SER A 14 14.68 46.11 12.53
C SER A 14 14.15 45.39 11.29
N LEU A 15 15.01 45.20 10.30
CA LEU A 15 14.70 44.42 9.11
C LEU A 15 14.61 42.94 9.52
N VAL A 16 13.41 42.47 9.84
CA VAL A 16 13.15 41.04 10.01
C VAL A 16 13.18 40.42 8.62
N LEU A 17 14.36 39.95 8.19
CA LEU A 17 14.45 39.00 7.09
C LEU A 17 13.79 37.70 7.54
N SER A 18 12.52 37.52 7.18
CA SER A 18 11.90 36.21 7.15
C SER A 18 12.58 35.40 6.04
N CYS A 19 13.71 34.77 6.38
CA CYS A 19 14.22 33.64 5.62
C CYS A 19 13.15 32.57 5.70
N THR A 20 12.37 32.39 4.63
CA THR A 20 11.67 31.12 4.45
C THR A 20 12.77 30.09 4.28
N ALA A 21 13.08 29.34 5.34
CA ALA A 21 14.03 28.25 5.26
C ALA A 21 13.51 27.32 4.15
N SER A 22 14.28 27.19 3.06
CA SER A 22 13.95 26.24 2.01
C SER A 22 13.89 24.86 2.63
N ALA A 23 12.86 24.09 2.29
CA ALA A 23 12.78 22.66 2.57
C ALA A 23 14.14 22.01 2.23
N ALA A 24 14.77 21.36 3.21
CA ALA A 24 16.03 20.65 2.98
C ALA A 24 15.77 19.22 2.52
N THR A 25 16.63 18.71 1.64
CA THR A 25 16.70 17.27 1.37
C THR A 25 17.84 16.69 2.19
N ARG A 26 17.54 15.70 3.03
CA ARG A 26 18.52 14.96 3.83
C ARG A 26 18.77 13.59 3.24
N PHE A 27 20.02 13.30 2.92
CA PHE A 27 20.40 12.04 2.30
C PHE A 27 20.85 11.03 3.36
N VAL A 28 20.48 9.76 3.18
CA VAL A 28 20.80 8.66 4.09
C VAL A 28 21.31 7.47 3.29
N ASN A 29 22.45 6.90 3.68
CA ASN A 29 23.03 5.74 3.03
C ASN A 29 23.69 4.78 4.04
N ALA A 30 23.08 3.61 4.26
CA ALA A 30 23.58 2.60 5.19
C ALA A 30 24.96 2.03 4.81
N SER A 31 25.33 2.05 3.53
CA SER A 31 26.59 1.49 3.02
C SER A 31 27.74 2.49 2.98
N LEU A 32 27.45 3.78 3.19
CA LEU A 32 28.46 4.83 3.11
C LEU A 32 29.35 4.83 4.35
N THR A 33 30.67 4.89 4.14
CA THR A 33 31.69 4.84 5.22
C THR A 33 32.62 6.07 5.22
N THR A 34 32.40 7.04 4.34
CA THR A 34 33.24 8.24 4.16
C THR A 34 32.37 9.47 3.95
N GLY A 35 32.96 10.67 4.04
CA GLY A 35 32.25 11.95 3.93
C GLY A 35 31.86 12.52 5.29
N LEU A 36 31.19 13.68 5.28
CA LEU A 36 30.93 14.46 6.51
C LEU A 36 29.82 13.89 7.41
N ASN A 37 29.05 12.90 6.95
CA ASN A 37 27.96 12.25 7.71
C ASN A 37 26.90 13.25 8.23
N ASN A 38 26.61 14.30 7.47
CA ASN A 38 25.74 15.41 7.87
C ASN A 38 24.41 15.46 7.07
N GLY A 39 24.24 14.57 6.09
CA GLY A 39 23.04 14.45 5.28
C GLY A 39 22.88 15.49 4.18
N THR A 40 23.88 16.34 3.88
CA THR A 40 23.70 17.46 2.92
C THR A 40 23.79 17.06 1.45
N SER A 41 24.33 15.88 1.16
CA SER A 41 24.51 15.33 -0.19
C SER A 41 24.56 13.80 -0.12
N TRP A 42 24.55 13.10 -1.25
CA TRP A 42 24.81 11.66 -1.25
C TRP A 42 26.23 11.30 -0.79
N THR A 43 27.23 12.14 -1.04
CA THR A 43 28.62 11.92 -0.57
C THR A 43 28.79 12.16 0.92
N ASP A 44 27.93 12.98 1.52
CA ASP A 44 27.92 13.33 2.93
C ASP A 44 26.69 12.81 3.67
N ALA A 45 26.01 11.81 3.10
CA ALA A 45 24.76 11.26 3.61
C ALA A 45 24.92 10.77 5.06
N HIS A 46 23.83 10.77 5.83
CA HIS A 46 23.83 10.10 7.12
C HIS A 46 24.12 8.59 6.95
N GLN A 47 25.13 8.12 7.66
CA GLN A 47 25.78 6.83 7.41
C GLN A 47 25.25 5.70 8.31
N GLY A 48 25.44 4.48 7.84
CA GLY A 48 25.24 3.26 8.63
C GLY A 48 23.78 2.96 8.99
N ALA A 49 23.59 1.90 9.78
CA ALA A 49 22.26 1.42 10.16
C ALA A 49 21.45 2.43 10.98
N GLY A 50 22.11 3.32 11.72
CA GLY A 50 21.47 4.41 12.49
C GLY A 50 21.24 5.70 11.69
N GLY A 51 21.66 5.76 10.42
CA GLY A 51 21.64 7.00 9.62
C GLY A 51 20.24 7.60 9.46
N LEU A 52 19.21 6.76 9.34
CA LEU A 52 17.82 7.21 9.24
C LEU A 52 17.34 7.89 10.54
N ALA A 53 17.72 7.35 11.71
CA ALA A 53 17.41 7.96 13.00
C ALA A 53 18.11 9.32 13.16
N ALA A 54 19.36 9.44 12.70
CA ALA A 54 20.10 10.70 12.68
C ALA A 54 19.44 11.74 11.76
N ALA A 55 19.06 11.34 10.55
CA ALA A 55 18.37 12.21 9.59
C ALA A 55 17.04 12.71 10.15
N LEU A 56 16.25 11.79 10.73
CA LEU A 56 14.99 12.15 11.38
C LEU A 56 15.20 13.13 12.53
N THR A 57 16.24 12.95 13.34
CA THR A 57 16.56 13.88 14.43
C THR A 57 16.84 15.28 13.89
N ALA A 58 17.61 15.38 12.80
CA ALA A 58 17.95 16.65 12.16
C ALA A 58 16.79 17.31 11.39
N SER A 59 15.80 16.55 10.94
CA SER A 59 14.68 17.05 10.13
C SER A 59 13.66 17.90 10.89
N VAL A 60 13.18 18.94 10.20
CA VAL A 60 12.06 19.81 10.61
C VAL A 60 10.96 19.83 9.56
N ALA A 61 9.78 20.33 9.91
CA ALA A 61 8.65 20.42 8.98
C ALA A 61 9.04 21.17 7.68
N GLY A 62 8.73 20.56 6.53
CA GLY A 62 9.16 20.99 5.21
C GLY A 62 10.26 20.08 4.63
N ASP A 63 11.06 19.42 5.46
CA ASP A 63 12.17 18.59 4.99
C ASP A 63 11.71 17.30 4.29
N GLN A 64 12.55 16.82 3.38
CA GLN A 64 12.48 15.47 2.84
C GLN A 64 13.71 14.68 3.30
N ILE A 65 13.53 13.38 3.53
CA ILE A 65 14.61 12.43 3.80
C ILE A 65 14.63 11.41 2.66
N TRP A 66 15.74 11.36 1.92
CA TRP A 66 15.95 10.43 0.82
C TRP A 66 16.90 9.32 1.28
N VAL A 67 16.40 8.08 1.24
CA VAL A 67 17.06 6.93 1.84
C VAL A 67 17.45 5.95 0.75
N SER A 68 18.75 5.69 0.61
CA SER A 68 19.24 4.70 -0.33
C SER A 68 18.90 3.28 0.14
N LYS A 69 18.85 2.34 -0.82
CA LYS A 69 18.71 0.92 -0.54
C LYS A 69 19.70 0.48 0.53
N GLY A 70 19.22 -0.40 1.41
CA GLY A 70 20.00 -0.80 2.58
C GLY A 70 19.09 -1.17 3.74
N THR A 71 19.73 -1.57 4.84
CA THR A 71 19.05 -1.92 6.08
C THR A 71 19.36 -0.87 7.16
N TYR A 72 18.30 -0.33 7.74
CA TYR A 72 18.32 0.70 8.77
C TYR A 72 17.63 0.17 10.02
N LYS A 73 18.01 0.71 11.18
CA LYS A 73 17.49 0.31 12.48
C LYS A 73 17.02 1.54 13.25
N PRO A 74 15.99 1.41 14.10
CA PRO A 74 15.62 2.47 15.02
C PRO A 74 16.77 2.90 15.96
N THR A 75 17.62 1.94 16.34
CA THR A 75 18.81 2.17 17.15
C THR A 75 19.90 1.16 16.78
N THR A 76 21.16 1.51 17.05
CA THR A 76 22.31 0.59 16.97
C THR A 76 22.65 -0.06 18.31
N THR A 77 21.89 0.28 19.36
CA THR A 77 21.95 -0.38 20.68
C THR A 77 20.97 -1.54 20.75
N THR A 78 20.82 -2.17 21.92
CA THR A 78 19.78 -3.17 22.21
C THR A 78 18.54 -2.59 22.89
N ALA A 79 18.41 -1.25 22.94
CA ALA A 79 17.29 -0.59 23.59
C ALA A 79 16.00 -0.68 22.75
N ARG A 80 15.18 -1.68 23.07
CA ARG A 80 13.92 -2.01 22.37
C ARG A 80 12.87 -0.91 22.39
N THR A 81 13.00 0.05 23.30
CA THR A 81 12.10 1.20 23.47
C THR A 81 12.40 2.36 22.52
N ILE A 82 13.49 2.28 21.73
CA ILE A 82 13.82 3.28 20.71
C ILE A 82 13.17 2.91 19.38
N PHE A 83 12.55 3.91 18.74
CA PHE A 83 11.76 3.81 17.51
C PHE A 83 12.02 5.03 16.60
N LEU A 84 11.64 4.94 15.32
CA LEU A 84 11.70 6.05 14.37
C LEU A 84 10.39 6.87 14.43
N THR A 85 10.48 8.13 14.85
CA THR A 85 9.30 9.01 14.97
C THR A 85 8.96 9.68 13.65
N MET A 86 7.74 9.51 13.17
CA MET A 86 7.21 10.28 12.04
C MET A 86 6.92 11.72 12.48
N LYS A 87 7.34 12.70 11.67
CA LYS A 87 7.22 14.13 11.99
C LYS A 87 6.27 14.83 11.01
N THR A 88 5.35 15.63 11.54
CA THR A 88 4.47 16.50 10.73
C THR A 88 5.30 17.35 9.77
N GLY A 89 4.94 17.32 8.49
CA GLY A 89 5.63 18.05 7.41
C GLY A 89 6.94 17.42 6.94
N VAL A 90 7.34 16.25 7.44
CA VAL A 90 8.55 15.55 6.98
C VAL A 90 8.15 14.35 6.14
N GLY A 91 8.67 14.29 4.91
CA GLY A 91 8.52 13.13 4.04
C GLY A 91 9.75 12.22 4.06
N ILE A 92 9.56 10.93 4.30
CA ILE A 92 10.60 9.91 4.31
C ILE A 92 10.40 9.01 3.09
N TYR A 93 11.39 8.97 2.20
CA TYR A 93 11.31 8.29 0.91
C TYR A 93 12.43 7.27 0.74
N GLY A 94 12.06 6.01 0.55
CA GLY A 94 12.95 4.91 0.19
C GLY A 94 12.94 4.64 -1.32
N GLY A 95 13.92 3.87 -1.77
CA GLY A 95 14.02 3.44 -3.17
C GLY A 95 15.17 4.05 -3.96
N PHE A 96 16.09 4.75 -3.29
CA PHE A 96 17.22 5.40 -3.96
C PHE A 96 18.42 4.45 -4.08
N THR A 97 19.24 4.65 -5.10
CA THR A 97 20.56 4.02 -5.26
C THR A 97 21.65 4.83 -4.58
N GLY A 98 21.46 6.14 -4.44
CA GLY A 98 22.41 7.06 -3.83
C GLY A 98 23.09 8.01 -4.81
N ILE A 99 22.48 8.26 -5.97
CA ILE A 99 23.00 9.18 -7.01
C ILE A 99 21.92 10.10 -7.58
N GLU A 100 20.67 9.91 -7.18
CA GLU A 100 19.52 10.62 -7.72
C GLU A 100 19.53 12.11 -7.35
N SER A 101 19.07 12.95 -8.26
CA SER A 101 18.89 14.39 -8.05
C SER A 101 17.41 14.79 -7.96
N LYS A 102 16.47 13.87 -8.24
CA LYS A 102 15.02 14.10 -8.19
C LYS A 102 14.31 12.93 -7.49
N LEU A 103 13.26 13.26 -6.72
CA LEU A 103 12.45 12.27 -6.01
C LEU A 103 11.84 11.20 -6.93
N ALA A 104 11.46 11.59 -8.16
CA ALA A 104 10.85 10.70 -9.15
C ALA A 104 11.82 9.65 -9.74
N GLN A 105 13.14 9.77 -9.50
CA GLN A 105 14.13 8.80 -10.00
C GLN A 105 14.23 7.54 -9.13
N ARG A 106 13.65 7.54 -7.93
CA ARG A 106 13.66 6.39 -7.03
C ARG A 106 12.85 5.23 -7.62
N ASN A 107 13.24 4.02 -7.27
CA ASN A 107 12.48 2.80 -7.57
C ASN A 107 12.49 1.92 -6.32
N TRP A 108 11.42 1.97 -5.53
CA TRP A 108 11.31 1.23 -4.27
C TRP A 108 11.16 -0.29 -4.46
N THR A 109 10.78 -0.74 -5.65
CA THR A 109 10.68 -2.16 -5.98
C THR A 109 12.05 -2.78 -6.22
N THR A 110 12.95 -2.09 -6.93
CA THR A 110 14.29 -2.61 -7.27
C THR A 110 15.38 -2.19 -6.27
N ASN A 111 15.16 -1.11 -5.51
CA ASN A 111 16.10 -0.58 -4.52
C ASN A 111 15.50 -0.67 -3.10
N PRO A 112 15.38 -1.89 -2.54
CA PRO A 112 14.69 -2.10 -1.28
C PRO A 112 15.34 -1.31 -0.14
N THR A 113 14.53 -0.50 0.53
CA THR A 113 14.92 0.26 1.72
C THR A 113 14.24 -0.37 2.93
N ILE A 114 15.01 -0.99 3.80
CA ILE A 114 14.50 -1.85 4.86
C ILE A 114 14.72 -1.16 6.21
N VAL A 115 13.66 -0.98 6.98
CA VAL A 115 13.75 -0.72 8.42
C VAL A 115 13.47 -2.01 9.16
N THR A 116 14.41 -2.44 9.98
CA THR A 116 14.28 -3.66 10.77
C THR A 116 14.34 -3.41 12.26
N GLY A 117 13.44 -4.09 12.99
CA GLY A 117 13.48 -4.17 14.44
C GLY A 117 14.52 -5.15 14.97
N ASP A 118 15.08 -6.05 14.17
CA ASP A 118 16.14 -7.00 14.55
C ASP A 118 17.44 -6.24 14.86
N LEU A 119 17.69 -5.99 16.14
CA LEU A 119 18.75 -5.08 16.59
C LEU A 119 20.13 -5.76 16.52
N LEU A 120 20.19 -7.07 16.72
CA LEU A 120 21.42 -7.86 16.68
C LEU A 120 21.67 -8.56 15.33
N GLY A 121 20.70 -8.55 14.41
CA GLY A 121 20.82 -9.22 13.11
C GLY A 121 20.77 -10.74 13.22
N ASN A 122 20.05 -11.28 14.21
CA ASN A 122 20.09 -12.69 14.61
C ASN A 122 18.78 -13.45 14.32
N ASP A 123 17.84 -12.84 13.60
CA ASP A 123 16.56 -13.46 13.22
C ASP A 123 16.65 -14.42 12.01
N SER A 124 17.84 -14.61 11.46
CA SER A 124 18.06 -15.58 10.37
C SER A 124 18.09 -17.01 10.91
N GLY A 125 17.06 -17.80 10.62
CA GLY A 125 16.94 -19.20 11.05
C GLY A 125 15.88 -19.38 12.13
N ALA A 126 16.27 -19.91 13.30
CA ALA A 126 15.37 -19.95 14.45
C ALA A 126 15.13 -18.51 14.94
N LEU A 127 13.86 -18.09 14.98
CA LEU A 127 13.49 -16.73 15.35
C LEU A 127 13.99 -16.39 16.77
N ASN A 128 14.84 -15.36 16.88
CA ASN A 128 15.34 -14.86 18.15
C ASN A 128 14.92 -13.39 18.34
N LEU A 129 13.65 -13.21 18.66
CA LEU A 129 13.04 -11.88 18.68
C LEU A 129 13.37 -11.06 19.94
N THR A 130 14.21 -11.57 20.83
CA THR A 130 14.34 -11.03 22.20
C THR A 130 14.96 -9.65 22.26
N ASP A 131 15.80 -9.31 21.28
CA ASP A 131 16.38 -7.97 21.12
C ASP A 131 15.57 -7.05 20.21
N ASN A 132 14.51 -7.53 19.56
CA ASN A 132 13.83 -6.75 18.54
C ASN A 132 13.13 -5.52 19.12
N SER A 133 13.24 -4.37 18.44
CA SER A 133 12.49 -3.16 18.79
C SER A 133 10.99 -3.44 18.94
N TYR A 134 10.37 -2.82 19.95
CA TYR A 134 8.92 -2.93 20.12
C TYR A 134 8.19 -2.34 18.92
N HIS A 135 8.62 -1.17 18.45
CA HIS A 135 8.08 -0.52 17.25
C HIS A 135 9.22 -0.14 16.30
N CYS A 136 9.02 -0.32 15.00
CA CYS A 136 9.94 0.28 14.02
C CYS A 136 9.63 1.78 13.85
N PHE A 137 8.36 2.13 13.66
CA PHE A 137 7.88 3.51 13.49
C PHE A 137 6.81 3.90 14.52
N VAL A 138 6.79 5.17 14.90
CA VAL A 138 5.74 5.77 15.74
C VAL A 138 5.21 7.05 15.09
N GLY A 139 3.90 7.08 14.86
CA GLY A 139 3.15 8.24 14.38
C GLY A 139 2.33 8.90 15.48
N SER A 140 2.96 9.37 16.56
CA SER A 140 2.26 10.02 17.68
C SER A 140 2.01 11.50 17.37
N GLY A 141 0.75 11.89 17.15
CA GLY A 141 0.38 13.28 16.82
C GLY A 141 0.89 13.81 15.47
N ALA A 142 1.50 12.96 14.65
CA ALA A 142 1.97 13.29 13.32
C ALA A 142 0.79 13.43 12.36
N THR A 143 0.66 14.52 11.62
CA THR A 143 -0.47 14.73 10.68
C THR A 143 -0.22 14.05 9.32
N ALA A 144 -1.18 14.16 8.39
CA ALA A 144 -1.09 13.60 7.04
C ALA A 144 0.12 14.08 6.22
N SER A 145 0.75 15.19 6.59
CA SER A 145 1.99 15.67 5.96
C SER A 145 3.26 14.95 6.47
N ALA A 146 3.14 14.09 7.48
CA ALA A 146 4.16 13.09 7.79
C ALA A 146 4.01 11.91 6.84
N ILE A 147 4.98 11.71 5.96
CA ILE A 147 4.90 10.71 4.87
C ILE A 147 5.94 9.61 5.09
N LEU A 148 5.51 8.36 4.97
CA LEU A 148 6.38 7.18 4.83
C LEU A 148 6.12 6.53 3.47
N ASP A 149 7.14 6.43 2.63
CA ASP A 149 6.96 6.02 1.23
C ASP A 149 8.11 5.13 0.72
N GLY A 150 7.79 3.92 0.26
CA GLY A 150 8.77 3.04 -0.39
C GLY A 150 9.66 2.22 0.55
N PHE A 151 9.14 1.82 1.72
CA PHE A 151 9.89 1.08 2.74
C PHE A 151 9.39 -0.35 2.93
N THR A 152 10.32 -1.26 3.22
CA THR A 152 9.99 -2.51 3.92
C THR A 152 10.21 -2.33 5.41
N VAL A 153 9.19 -2.59 6.23
CA VAL A 153 9.21 -2.51 7.69
C VAL A 153 9.05 -3.93 8.26
N LYS A 154 10.06 -4.44 8.94
CA LYS A 154 10.07 -5.83 9.42
C LYS A 154 10.68 -6.01 10.79
N GLY A 155 10.37 -7.13 11.43
CA GLY A 155 11.06 -7.57 12.65
C GLY A 155 10.73 -6.71 13.88
N GLY A 156 9.67 -5.91 13.87
CA GLY A 156 9.13 -5.37 15.11
C GLY A 156 8.58 -6.50 15.99
N TYR A 157 8.81 -6.43 17.30
CA TYR A 157 8.26 -7.37 18.27
C TYR A 157 7.70 -6.68 19.52
N ALA A 158 6.45 -6.23 19.46
CA ALA A 158 5.77 -5.54 20.56
C ALA A 158 5.22 -6.54 21.59
N ASN A 159 6.11 -7.03 22.46
CA ASN A 159 5.78 -7.94 23.57
C ASN A 159 6.11 -7.34 24.96
N GLY A 160 6.14 -6.02 25.06
CA GLY A 160 6.44 -5.31 26.30
C GLY A 160 5.33 -5.41 27.35
N ALA A 161 5.45 -4.62 28.42
CA ALA A 161 4.49 -4.62 29.52
C ALA A 161 3.06 -4.29 29.03
N THR A 162 2.07 -4.98 29.58
CA THR A 162 0.66 -4.71 29.27
C THR A 162 0.29 -3.26 29.57
N ALA A 163 -0.56 -2.66 28.73
CA ALA A 163 -1.02 -1.28 28.84
C ALA A 163 0.06 -0.19 28.69
N SER A 164 1.26 -0.53 28.23
CA SER A 164 2.37 0.42 28.01
C SER A 164 2.51 0.93 26.57
N ASN A 165 1.60 0.53 25.67
CA ASN A 165 1.74 0.63 24.21
C ASN A 165 2.86 -0.22 23.59
N TYR A 166 3.77 -0.81 24.37
CA TYR A 166 4.84 -1.69 23.87
C TYR A 166 4.39 -3.14 23.57
N ASP A 167 3.10 -3.44 23.68
CA ASP A 167 2.49 -4.77 23.49
C ASP A 167 1.62 -4.88 22.21
N LYS A 168 1.68 -3.87 21.33
CA LYS A 168 0.84 -3.71 20.13
C LYS A 168 1.52 -2.87 19.04
N GLY A 169 1.17 -3.06 17.77
CA GLY A 169 1.63 -2.19 16.67
C GLY A 169 3.13 -2.28 16.40
N ALA A 170 3.63 -3.47 16.09
CA ALA A 170 5.06 -3.71 16.10
C ALA A 170 5.82 -3.14 14.89
N GLY A 171 5.21 -3.14 13.71
CA GLY A 171 5.73 -2.40 12.56
C GLY A 171 5.57 -0.89 12.78
N ILE A 172 4.34 -0.45 12.98
CA ILE A 172 3.98 0.95 13.21
C ILE A 172 2.89 1.10 14.26
N ILE A 173 3.04 2.07 15.17
CA ILE A 173 1.98 2.48 16.08
C ILE A 173 1.59 3.94 15.86
N ILE A 174 0.30 4.21 15.72
CA ILE A 174 -0.25 5.55 15.50
C ILE A 174 -1.23 5.89 16.63
N VAL A 175 -0.90 6.94 17.37
CA VAL A 175 -1.59 7.35 18.61
C VAL A 175 -1.59 8.87 18.76
N GLY A 176 -2.21 9.38 19.82
CA GLY A 176 -2.13 10.80 20.18
C GLY A 176 -2.65 11.72 19.09
N SER A 177 -3.78 11.35 18.46
CA SER A 177 -4.36 12.08 17.32
C SER A 177 -3.49 12.12 16.06
N GLY A 178 -2.52 11.20 15.93
CA GLY A 178 -1.75 11.03 14.69
C GLY A 178 -2.65 10.63 13.51
N SER A 179 -2.26 11.01 12.31
CA SER A 179 -2.92 10.73 11.02
C SER A 179 -1.93 10.72 9.84
N PRO A 180 -0.76 10.05 9.94
CA PRO A 180 0.25 10.06 8.87
C PRO A 180 -0.24 9.41 7.57
N THR A 181 0.45 9.72 6.48
CA THR A 181 0.26 9.09 5.17
C THR A 181 1.34 8.03 4.96
N ILE A 182 0.93 6.78 4.76
CA ILE A 182 1.82 5.66 4.47
C ILE A 182 1.49 5.13 3.09
N ARG A 183 2.49 5.01 2.21
CA ARG A 183 2.27 4.49 0.86
C ARG A 183 3.43 3.67 0.32
N ASN A 184 3.16 2.77 -0.63
CA ASN A 184 4.20 1.95 -1.26
C ASN A 184 5.08 1.18 -0.25
N CYS A 185 4.51 0.78 0.89
CA CYS A 185 5.25 0.16 1.98
C CYS A 185 4.88 -1.31 2.14
N ASN A 186 5.85 -2.13 2.51
CA ASN A 186 5.66 -3.53 2.87
C ASN A 186 5.92 -3.73 4.36
N PHE A 187 4.92 -4.17 5.12
CA PHE A 187 5.05 -4.54 6.52
C PHE A 187 5.04 -6.05 6.63
N THR A 188 6.16 -6.65 7.03
CA THR A 188 6.29 -8.11 7.02
C THR A 188 6.93 -8.70 8.27
N GLY A 189 6.39 -9.82 8.74
CA GLY A 189 6.94 -10.56 9.86
C GLY A 189 6.98 -9.77 11.17
N ASN A 190 6.13 -8.75 11.33
CA ASN A 190 6.02 -7.99 12.57
C ASN A 190 5.05 -8.69 13.52
N ARG A 191 5.35 -8.65 14.82
CA ARG A 191 4.66 -9.48 15.81
C ARG A 191 4.32 -8.71 17.08
N CYS A 192 3.17 -8.96 17.69
CA CYS A 192 2.84 -8.36 18.99
C CYS A 192 1.99 -9.29 19.88
N THR A 193 1.86 -8.97 21.16
CA THR A 193 1.07 -9.79 22.11
C THR A 193 -0.43 -9.51 22.05
N PHE A 194 -0.87 -8.25 21.94
CA PHE A 194 -2.30 -7.91 22.01
C PHE A 194 -2.85 -7.30 20.73
N GLY A 195 -2.24 -6.25 20.17
CA GLY A 195 -2.78 -5.50 19.03
C GLY A 195 -2.52 -6.08 17.64
N GLY A 196 -2.34 -5.18 16.66
CA GLY A 196 -1.95 -5.52 15.30
C GLY A 196 -0.45 -5.75 15.13
N GLY A 197 -0.07 -6.89 14.54
CA GLY A 197 1.34 -7.23 14.31
C GLY A 197 2.01 -6.21 13.40
N ALA A 198 1.37 -5.86 12.27
CA ALA A 198 1.87 -4.82 11.38
C ALA A 198 1.69 -3.42 11.98
N GLY A 199 0.50 -3.12 12.52
CA GLY A 199 0.27 -1.84 13.14
C GLY A 199 -0.93 -1.71 14.07
N TYR A 200 -0.92 -0.66 14.87
CA TYR A 200 -2.00 -0.34 15.81
C TYR A 200 -2.38 1.13 15.69
N ILE A 201 -3.68 1.41 15.61
CA ILE A 201 -4.21 2.78 15.51
C ILE A 201 -5.25 2.98 16.60
N PHE A 202 -5.00 3.95 17.50
CA PHE A 202 -5.89 4.22 18.63
C PHE A 202 -6.09 5.70 18.86
N THR A 203 -7.36 6.13 18.91
CA THR A 203 -7.73 7.55 19.08
C THR A 203 -6.96 8.47 18.13
N ALA A 204 -6.84 8.01 16.88
CA ALA A 204 -5.97 8.51 15.84
C ALA A 204 -6.58 8.17 14.47
N GLY A 205 -5.81 8.33 13.40
CA GLY A 205 -6.16 7.93 12.04
C GLY A 205 -4.93 7.46 11.28
N GLY A 206 -5.09 7.21 10.00
CA GLY A 206 -3.98 6.83 9.12
C GLY A 206 -4.51 6.40 7.77
N THR A 207 -3.79 6.79 6.73
CA THR A 207 -4.08 6.39 5.36
C THR A 207 -2.97 5.50 4.86
N PHE A 208 -3.36 4.31 4.39
CA PHE A 208 -2.47 3.33 3.80
C PHE A 208 -2.87 3.12 2.34
N THR A 209 -1.93 3.38 1.45
CA THR A 209 -2.17 3.33 0.00
C THR A 209 -1.08 2.52 -0.68
N ASP A 210 -1.43 1.56 -1.54
CA ASP A 210 -0.44 0.73 -2.24
C ASP A 210 0.51 0.00 -1.26
N CYS A 211 -0.03 -0.43 -0.12
CA CYS A 211 0.73 -1.09 0.95
C CYS A 211 0.49 -2.59 0.99
N ARG A 212 1.50 -3.33 1.42
CA ARG A 212 1.45 -4.78 1.63
C ARG A 212 1.65 -5.11 3.11
N PHE A 213 0.82 -5.98 3.65
CA PHE A 213 0.89 -6.49 5.02
C PHE A 213 0.95 -8.01 4.95
N GLU A 214 2.14 -8.57 5.19
CA GLU A 214 2.40 -9.99 4.94
C GLU A 214 3.01 -10.73 6.12
N ASN A 215 2.41 -11.86 6.48
CA ASN A 215 2.89 -12.75 7.54
C ASN A 215 3.12 -12.03 8.88
N ASN A 216 2.28 -11.03 9.19
CA ASN A 216 2.30 -10.38 10.49
C ASN A 216 1.46 -11.18 11.49
N VAL A 217 1.86 -11.13 12.76
CA VAL A 217 1.24 -11.91 13.83
C VAL A 217 0.77 -10.99 14.95
N GLY A 218 -0.54 -10.85 15.09
CA GLY A 218 -1.15 -10.25 16.27
C GLY A 218 -1.47 -11.35 17.27
N GLY A 219 -1.13 -11.19 18.55
CA GLY A 219 -1.41 -12.24 19.51
C GLY A 219 -2.90 -12.41 19.79
N SER A 220 -3.65 -11.31 19.98
CA SER A 220 -5.07 -11.36 20.41
C SER A 220 -6.06 -10.77 19.41
N PHE A 221 -5.71 -9.65 18.77
CA PHE A 221 -6.63 -8.81 18.00
C PHE A 221 -6.49 -9.04 16.50
N GLY A 222 -6.03 -8.05 15.73
CA GLY A 222 -5.77 -8.22 14.30
C GLY A 222 -4.37 -8.76 13.99
N GLY A 223 -4.24 -9.63 12.99
CA GLY A 223 -2.92 -10.13 12.58
C GLY A 223 -2.05 -9.04 11.95
N ALA A 224 -2.67 -8.20 11.11
CA ALA A 224 -2.06 -7.01 10.55
C ALA A 224 -2.38 -5.77 11.40
N PHE A 225 -3.65 -5.38 11.51
CA PHE A 225 -4.07 -4.16 12.22
C PHE A 225 -5.11 -4.39 13.29
N ASP A 226 -4.95 -3.68 14.38
CA ASP A 226 -6.02 -3.38 15.33
C ASP A 226 -6.31 -1.87 15.28
N THR A 227 -7.58 -1.54 14.99
CA THR A 227 -8.08 -0.18 14.84
C THR A 227 -9.17 0.07 15.89
N ASN A 228 -8.93 1.05 16.76
CA ASN A 228 -9.75 1.24 17.96
C ASN A 228 -10.08 2.72 18.21
N ASN A 229 -11.37 3.06 18.10
CA ASN A 229 -11.88 4.43 18.16
C ASN A 229 -11.21 5.36 17.13
N VAL A 230 -11.21 4.93 15.86
CA VAL A 230 -10.51 5.63 14.77
C VAL A 230 -11.31 5.65 13.47
N THR A 231 -10.93 6.52 12.54
CA THR A 231 -11.21 6.33 11.12
C THR A 231 -9.92 5.87 10.43
N SER A 232 -9.94 4.69 9.81
CA SER A 232 -8.80 4.11 9.10
C SER A 232 -9.14 3.89 7.63
N ASN A 233 -8.18 4.19 6.74
CA ASN A 233 -8.36 4.02 5.29
C ASN A 233 -7.27 3.13 4.70
N PHE A 234 -7.70 2.05 4.04
CA PHE A 234 -6.86 1.13 3.28
C PHE A 234 -7.31 1.14 1.82
N GLU A 235 -6.41 1.55 0.94
CA GLU A 235 -6.65 1.68 -0.49
C GLU A 235 -5.56 0.94 -1.28
N ARG A 236 -5.95 0.10 -2.23
CA ARG A 236 -5.00 -0.72 -3.01
C ARG A 236 -3.99 -1.48 -2.13
N CYS A 237 -4.48 -1.97 -0.99
CA CYS A 237 -3.65 -2.69 -0.02
C CYS A 237 -3.82 -4.20 -0.15
N VAL A 238 -2.75 -4.92 0.18
CA VAL A 238 -2.71 -6.39 0.13
C VAL A 238 -2.41 -6.95 1.52
N PHE A 239 -3.28 -7.84 2.01
CA PHE A 239 -3.15 -8.52 3.30
C PHE A 239 -3.00 -10.02 3.07
N ILE A 240 -1.80 -10.55 3.30
CA ILE A 240 -1.49 -11.96 3.02
C ILE A 240 -0.93 -12.69 4.24
N GLY A 241 -1.49 -13.86 4.54
CA GLY A 241 -0.90 -14.77 5.52
C GLY A 241 -0.81 -14.20 6.95
N ASN A 242 -1.54 -13.12 7.24
CA ASN A 242 -1.54 -12.53 8.57
C ASN A 242 -2.36 -13.43 9.51
N THR A 243 -1.95 -13.50 10.78
CA THR A 243 -2.57 -14.40 11.75
C THR A 243 -2.78 -13.70 13.08
N ALA A 244 -3.94 -13.92 13.69
CA ALA A 244 -4.19 -13.58 15.09
C ALA A 244 -5.31 -14.42 15.70
N ALA A 245 -5.53 -14.30 17.01
CA ALA A 245 -6.63 -15.02 17.65
C ALA A 245 -8.01 -14.56 17.13
N ARG A 246 -8.25 -13.25 16.97
CA ARG A 246 -9.59 -12.71 16.66
C ARG A 246 -9.79 -12.34 15.20
N ALA A 247 -8.85 -11.63 14.58
CA ALA A 247 -8.97 -11.25 13.18
C ALA A 247 -7.68 -11.58 12.43
N GLY A 248 -7.72 -12.44 11.42
CA GLY A 248 -6.49 -12.80 10.72
C GLY A 248 -5.78 -11.60 10.10
N ALA A 249 -6.51 -10.59 9.62
CA ALA A 249 -5.93 -9.34 9.14
C ALA A 249 -6.29 -8.12 9.99
N ILE A 250 -7.55 -7.68 9.99
CA ILE A 250 -7.95 -6.40 10.59
C ILE A 250 -9.03 -6.57 11.65
N GLU A 251 -8.78 -6.05 12.84
CA GLU A 251 -9.82 -5.76 13.82
C GLU A 251 -10.27 -4.30 13.72
N SER A 252 -11.59 -4.10 13.67
CA SER A 252 -12.25 -2.80 13.81
C SER A 252 -13.09 -2.79 15.08
N TYR A 253 -12.71 -1.97 16.05
CA TYR A 253 -13.30 -1.95 17.39
C TYR A 253 -13.54 -0.53 17.91
N GLY A 254 -14.43 -0.40 18.91
CA GLY A 254 -14.57 0.83 19.71
C GLY A 254 -15.13 2.00 18.92
N SER A 255 -16.21 1.78 18.17
CA SER A 255 -16.82 2.78 17.28
C SER A 255 -15.90 3.24 16.13
N SER A 256 -15.02 2.36 15.66
CA SER A 256 -14.15 2.67 14.52
C SER A 256 -14.92 2.70 13.20
N ALA A 257 -14.42 3.49 12.24
CA ALA A 257 -14.88 3.52 10.86
C ALA A 257 -13.74 3.09 9.92
N THR A 258 -13.74 1.83 9.50
CA THR A 258 -12.69 1.25 8.65
C THR A 258 -13.15 1.22 7.19
N LYS A 259 -12.37 1.84 6.31
CA LYS A 259 -12.61 1.86 4.86
C LYS A 259 -11.61 0.96 4.15
N ILE A 260 -12.11 0.09 3.29
CA ILE A 260 -11.34 -0.89 2.52
C ILE A 260 -11.77 -0.78 1.05
N THR A 261 -10.87 -0.30 0.19
CA THR A 261 -11.15 -0.06 -1.23
C THR A 261 -10.05 -0.67 -2.10
N ASN A 262 -10.41 -1.40 -3.15
CA ASN A 262 -9.45 -2.03 -4.08
C ASN A 262 -8.41 -2.91 -3.37
N CYS A 263 -8.79 -3.57 -2.28
CA CYS A 263 -7.87 -4.36 -1.47
C CYS A 263 -8.01 -5.86 -1.74
N VAL A 264 -6.92 -6.59 -1.51
CA VAL A 264 -6.90 -8.06 -1.51
C VAL A 264 -6.58 -8.59 -0.12
N PHE A 265 -7.39 -9.53 0.36
CA PHE A 265 -7.17 -10.28 1.60
C PHE A 265 -7.07 -11.76 1.25
N SER A 266 -5.88 -12.35 1.38
CA SER A 266 -5.62 -13.72 0.98
C SER A 266 -4.91 -14.55 2.04
N GLY A 267 -5.47 -15.72 2.37
CA GLY A 267 -4.82 -16.67 3.28
C GLY A 267 -4.58 -16.14 4.69
N ASN A 268 -5.33 -15.13 5.15
CA ASN A 268 -5.25 -14.68 6.54
C ASN A 268 -5.99 -15.67 7.45
N SER A 269 -5.57 -15.80 8.71
CA SER A 269 -6.09 -16.83 9.62
C SER A 269 -6.43 -16.32 11.01
N ALA A 270 -7.65 -16.62 11.47
CA ALA A 270 -8.06 -16.46 12.86
C ALA A 270 -7.94 -17.78 13.63
N THR A 271 -7.07 -17.82 14.62
CA THR A 271 -6.72 -19.05 15.35
C THR A 271 -7.40 -19.20 16.71
N GLY A 272 -8.04 -18.14 17.20
CA GLY A 272 -8.70 -18.09 18.50
C GLY A 272 -10.22 -18.23 18.39
N ALA A 273 -10.85 -18.32 19.56
CA ALA A 273 -12.30 -18.40 19.65
C ALA A 273 -12.96 -17.10 19.17
N ASN A 274 -14.09 -17.27 18.48
CA ASN A 274 -14.94 -16.22 17.95
C ASN A 274 -14.31 -15.31 16.88
N GLY A 275 -13.26 -15.79 16.20
CA GLY A 275 -12.53 -15.01 15.22
C GLY A 275 -13.11 -14.99 13.80
N GLY A 276 -12.73 -13.95 13.04
CA GLY A 276 -12.97 -13.79 11.61
C GLY A 276 -11.66 -13.90 10.82
N GLY A 277 -11.58 -14.78 9.84
CA GLY A 277 -10.31 -15.11 9.18
C GLY A 277 -9.63 -13.94 8.47
N ALA A 278 -10.38 -12.93 8.03
CA ALA A 278 -9.83 -11.68 7.50
C ALA A 278 -10.17 -10.49 8.40
N VAL A 279 -11.45 -10.22 8.63
CA VAL A 279 -11.92 -9.01 9.30
C VAL A 279 -12.86 -9.36 10.44
N TRP A 280 -12.61 -8.75 11.60
CA TRP A 280 -13.52 -8.79 12.74
C TRP A 280 -14.06 -7.39 13.02
N ILE A 281 -15.38 -7.27 13.14
CA ILE A 281 -16.08 -6.00 13.37
C ILE A 281 -16.77 -6.06 14.74
N GLY A 282 -16.37 -5.13 15.60
CA GLY A 282 -16.77 -5.05 16.99
C GLY A 282 -17.70 -3.90 17.33
N THR A 283 -17.75 -3.63 18.64
CA THR A 283 -18.67 -2.71 19.31
C THR A 283 -18.88 -1.42 18.53
N SER A 284 -20.10 -1.27 17.99
CA SER A 284 -20.58 -0.08 17.28
C SER A 284 -19.68 0.39 16.13
N SER A 285 -18.83 -0.49 15.60
CA SER A 285 -17.89 -0.13 14.53
C SER A 285 -18.53 -0.27 13.15
N ALA A 286 -18.05 0.50 12.18
CA ALA A 286 -18.53 0.52 10.82
C ALA A 286 -17.41 0.12 9.84
N CYS A 287 -17.68 -0.86 8.97
CA CYS A 287 -16.78 -1.19 7.86
C CYS A 287 -17.44 -0.91 6.51
N THR A 288 -16.78 -0.09 5.70
CA THR A 288 -17.19 0.18 4.31
C THR A 288 -16.19 -0.49 3.38
N ILE A 289 -16.62 -1.55 2.71
CA ILE A 289 -15.79 -2.39 1.85
C ILE A 289 -16.29 -2.24 0.42
N ARG A 290 -15.41 -1.81 -0.48
CA ARG A 290 -15.71 -1.59 -1.90
C ARG A 290 -14.69 -2.28 -2.77
N ASN A 291 -15.13 -2.85 -3.89
CA ASN A 291 -14.23 -3.25 -4.97
C ASN A 291 -13.07 -4.12 -4.46
N SER A 292 -13.33 -5.07 -3.56
CA SER A 292 -12.24 -5.77 -2.84
C SER A 292 -12.44 -7.28 -2.91
N THR A 293 -11.34 -8.01 -2.83
CA THR A 293 -11.31 -9.46 -3.05
C THR A 293 -10.76 -10.17 -1.81
N PHE A 294 -11.56 -11.04 -1.20
CA PHE A 294 -11.24 -11.83 -0.02
C PHE A 294 -11.24 -13.30 -0.39
N VAL A 295 -10.08 -13.94 -0.40
CA VAL A 295 -9.92 -15.30 -0.91
C VAL A 295 -9.15 -16.19 0.06
N ALA A 296 -9.64 -17.40 0.29
CA ALA A 296 -8.94 -18.42 1.06
C ALA A 296 -8.51 -17.98 2.48
N ASN A 297 -9.22 -17.02 3.08
CA ASN A 297 -9.04 -16.70 4.50
C ASN A 297 -9.69 -17.80 5.35
N SER A 298 -9.18 -18.00 6.57
CA SER A 298 -9.59 -19.12 7.42
C SER A 298 -9.87 -18.71 8.86
N ALA A 299 -10.82 -19.36 9.50
CA ALA A 299 -11.00 -19.25 10.95
C ALA A 299 -11.24 -20.63 11.58
N THR A 300 -10.73 -20.82 12.79
CA THR A 300 -10.88 -22.10 13.48
C THR A 300 -12.26 -22.32 14.08
N THR A 301 -13.00 -21.26 14.44
CA THR A 301 -14.22 -21.40 15.25
C THR A 301 -15.49 -20.72 14.75
N LEU A 302 -15.43 -19.68 13.90
CA LEU A 302 -16.64 -18.98 13.44
C LEU A 302 -16.68 -18.71 11.94
N ALA A 303 -16.09 -17.61 11.47
CA ALA A 303 -16.26 -17.17 10.09
C ALA A 303 -14.92 -17.10 9.37
N GLY A 304 -14.79 -17.81 8.25
CA GLY A 304 -13.57 -17.83 7.45
C GLY A 304 -13.10 -16.48 6.93
N CYS A 305 -13.99 -15.48 6.81
CA CYS A 305 -13.63 -14.18 6.27
C CYS A 305 -14.06 -13.02 7.16
N ILE A 306 -15.34 -12.64 7.15
CA ILE A 306 -15.83 -11.50 7.94
C ILE A 306 -16.77 -11.98 9.04
N ILE A 307 -16.51 -11.54 10.26
CA ILE A 307 -17.48 -11.62 11.36
C ILE A 307 -17.86 -10.22 11.86
N ASN A 308 -19.15 -9.99 12.02
CA ASN A 308 -19.69 -8.76 12.57
C ASN A 308 -20.49 -9.06 13.85
N THR A 309 -19.92 -8.69 15.00
CA THR A 309 -20.46 -9.04 16.32
C THR A 309 -21.41 -7.99 16.88
N SER A 310 -21.24 -6.73 16.51
CA SER A 310 -22.03 -5.62 17.09
C SER A 310 -21.88 -4.29 16.33
N GLY A 311 -21.43 -4.36 15.08
CA GLY A 311 -21.23 -3.21 14.21
C GLY A 311 -22.14 -3.20 13.00
N THR A 312 -21.85 -2.29 12.07
CA THR A 312 -22.47 -2.23 10.75
C THR A 312 -21.43 -2.44 9.67
N SER A 313 -21.79 -3.13 8.59
CA SER A 313 -20.90 -3.18 7.43
C SER A 313 -21.68 -3.08 6.12
N SER A 314 -21.05 -2.45 5.14
CA SER A 314 -21.56 -2.31 3.78
C SER A 314 -20.49 -2.83 2.82
N ILE A 315 -20.83 -3.87 2.07
CA ILE A 315 -19.94 -4.57 1.16
C ILE A 315 -20.53 -4.48 -0.25
N VAL A 316 -19.82 -3.84 -1.17
CA VAL A 316 -20.32 -3.64 -2.54
C VAL A 316 -19.22 -3.88 -3.56
N ASN A 317 -19.56 -4.49 -4.71
CA ASN A 317 -18.59 -4.82 -5.77
C ASN A 317 -17.44 -5.69 -5.28
N CYS A 318 -17.68 -6.59 -4.32
CA CYS A 318 -16.62 -7.41 -3.74
C CYS A 318 -16.69 -8.84 -4.23
N ILE A 319 -15.57 -9.55 -4.11
CA ILE A 319 -15.52 -11.01 -4.25
C ILE A 319 -15.12 -11.60 -2.90
N LEU A 320 -15.98 -12.44 -2.32
CA LEU A 320 -15.68 -13.23 -1.14
C LEU A 320 -15.76 -14.71 -1.54
N TRP A 321 -14.59 -15.30 -1.77
CA TRP A 321 -14.49 -16.61 -2.40
C TRP A 321 -13.61 -17.58 -1.62
N GLN A 322 -14.07 -18.83 -1.47
CA GLN A 322 -13.27 -19.90 -0.86
C GLN A 322 -12.74 -19.62 0.55
N ASN A 323 -13.34 -18.67 1.28
CA ASN A 323 -13.00 -18.50 2.69
C ASN A 323 -13.60 -19.65 3.51
N SER A 324 -12.87 -20.13 4.51
CA SER A 324 -13.17 -21.39 5.18
C SER A 324 -13.22 -21.26 6.70
N GLY A 325 -14.14 -21.97 7.32
CA GLY A 325 -14.21 -22.08 8.77
C GLY A 325 -14.76 -23.44 9.17
N PRO A 326 -15.34 -23.59 10.38
CA PRO A 326 -16.08 -24.79 10.73
C PRO A 326 -17.10 -25.14 9.64
N GLY A 327 -17.07 -26.40 9.18
CA GLY A 327 -17.94 -26.88 8.10
C GLY A 327 -17.48 -26.53 6.67
N GLY A 328 -16.29 -25.95 6.47
CA GLY A 328 -15.67 -25.77 5.15
C GLY A 328 -15.98 -24.43 4.47
N MET A 329 -16.04 -24.38 3.14
CA MET A 329 -16.24 -23.15 2.36
C MET A 329 -17.73 -22.85 2.14
N THR A 330 -18.42 -22.41 3.17
CA THR A 330 -19.87 -22.11 3.14
C THR A 330 -20.13 -20.61 3.05
N ALA A 331 -21.39 -20.23 2.76
CA ALA A 331 -21.84 -18.83 2.80
C ALA A 331 -21.62 -18.18 4.18
N ALA A 332 -21.91 -18.92 5.26
CA ALA A 332 -21.68 -18.46 6.63
C ALA A 332 -20.18 -18.18 6.90
N ASN A 333 -19.29 -18.94 6.24
CA ASN A 333 -17.85 -18.70 6.35
C ASN A 333 -17.33 -17.54 5.49
N GLN A 334 -18.15 -17.00 4.57
CA GLN A 334 -17.81 -15.74 3.90
C GLN A 334 -18.16 -14.54 4.80
N ILE A 335 -19.36 -14.55 5.38
CA ILE A 335 -19.86 -13.47 6.24
C ILE A 335 -20.76 -14.07 7.32
N THR A 336 -20.47 -13.77 8.59
CA THR A 336 -21.34 -14.09 9.73
C THR A 336 -21.69 -12.84 10.53
N ASN A 337 -22.98 -12.63 10.79
CA ASN A 337 -23.46 -11.64 11.76
C ASN A 337 -23.77 -12.33 13.09
N SER A 338 -23.12 -11.91 14.17
CA SER A 338 -23.33 -12.40 15.54
C SER A 338 -23.70 -11.24 16.47
N GLY A 339 -24.70 -10.45 16.07
CA GLY A 339 -25.18 -9.25 16.77
C GLY A 339 -25.00 -7.95 15.98
N GLY A 340 -24.21 -7.97 14.89
CA GLY A 340 -24.12 -6.86 13.94
C GLY A 340 -25.05 -7.00 12.74
N SER A 341 -24.97 -6.03 11.82
CA SER A 341 -25.69 -6.03 10.54
C SER A 341 -24.75 -5.78 9.38
N THR A 342 -24.91 -6.54 8.30
CA THR A 342 -24.06 -6.47 7.11
C THR A 342 -24.93 -6.45 5.86
N GLY A 343 -24.85 -5.35 5.10
CA GLY A 343 -25.47 -5.24 3.78
C GLY A 343 -24.47 -5.59 2.69
N VAL A 344 -24.84 -6.49 1.79
CA VAL A 344 -23.99 -6.92 0.67
C VAL A 344 -24.76 -6.75 -0.63
N THR A 345 -24.21 -6.02 -1.60
CA THR A 345 -24.81 -5.86 -2.93
C THR A 345 -23.76 -5.96 -4.03
N TYR A 346 -24.19 -6.29 -5.25
CA TYR A 346 -23.34 -6.39 -6.45
C TYR A 346 -22.03 -7.15 -6.21
N SER A 347 -22.06 -8.21 -5.41
CA SER A 347 -20.87 -8.94 -4.99
C SER A 347 -20.95 -10.42 -5.38
N VAL A 348 -19.80 -11.08 -5.48
CA VAL A 348 -19.68 -12.53 -5.69
C VAL A 348 -19.37 -13.18 -4.34
N VAL A 349 -20.24 -14.07 -3.85
CA VAL A 349 -20.09 -14.69 -2.53
C VAL A 349 -20.26 -16.20 -2.62
N THR A 350 -19.25 -16.97 -2.22
CA THR A 350 -19.35 -18.45 -2.17
C THR A 350 -20.58 -18.87 -1.36
N GLY A 351 -21.40 -19.76 -1.93
CA GLY A 351 -22.65 -20.24 -1.30
C GLY A 351 -23.82 -19.24 -1.37
N GLY A 352 -23.59 -18.03 -1.86
CA GLY A 352 -24.61 -16.98 -2.01
C GLY A 352 -24.81 -16.12 -0.76
N PHE A 353 -25.28 -14.89 -0.97
CA PHE A 353 -25.66 -13.97 0.10
C PHE A 353 -26.80 -13.06 -0.37
N THR A 354 -27.77 -12.82 0.50
CA THR A 354 -28.94 -12.01 0.17
C THR A 354 -28.56 -10.55 -0.11
N GLY A 355 -29.07 -10.00 -1.20
CA GLY A 355 -28.90 -8.60 -1.55
C GLY A 355 -28.91 -8.38 -3.06
N THR A 356 -29.25 -7.16 -3.47
CA THR A 356 -29.38 -6.80 -4.89
C THR A 356 -28.08 -7.05 -5.65
N GLY A 357 -28.18 -7.70 -6.81
CA GLY A 357 -27.06 -7.92 -7.71
C GLY A 357 -26.02 -8.94 -7.25
N ASN A 358 -26.19 -9.59 -6.09
CA ASN A 358 -25.25 -10.62 -5.66
C ASN A 358 -25.36 -11.89 -6.51
N THR A 359 -24.24 -12.59 -6.67
CA THR A 359 -24.16 -13.89 -7.33
C THR A 359 -23.29 -14.86 -6.52
N ASN A 360 -23.42 -16.16 -6.78
CA ASN A 360 -22.56 -17.20 -6.22
C ASN A 360 -21.78 -17.98 -7.29
N VAL A 361 -21.79 -17.50 -8.53
CA VAL A 361 -21.08 -18.13 -9.65
C VAL A 361 -19.58 -17.88 -9.48
N ASP A 362 -18.78 -18.87 -9.85
CA ASP A 362 -17.31 -18.81 -9.78
C ASP A 362 -16.78 -17.52 -10.46
N PRO A 363 -15.98 -16.70 -9.76
CA PRO A 363 -15.38 -15.50 -10.33
C PRO A 363 -14.30 -15.81 -11.39
N LEU A 364 -13.91 -17.07 -11.59
CA LEU A 364 -12.94 -17.49 -12.62
C LEU A 364 -11.63 -16.69 -12.54
N PHE A 365 -10.95 -16.80 -11.40
CA PHE A 365 -9.62 -16.21 -11.24
C PHE A 365 -8.62 -16.82 -12.24
N VAL A 366 -7.67 -16.01 -12.73
CA VAL A 366 -6.62 -16.47 -13.64
C VAL A 366 -5.79 -17.59 -13.02
N ASP A 367 -5.31 -17.41 -11.78
CA ASP A 367 -4.54 -18.45 -11.06
C ASP A 367 -4.59 -18.21 -9.53
N ALA A 368 -5.67 -18.68 -8.90
CA ALA A 368 -5.87 -18.53 -7.46
C ALA A 368 -4.77 -19.18 -6.59
N PRO A 369 -4.23 -20.39 -6.91
CA PRO A 369 -3.12 -21.00 -6.17
C PRO A 369 -1.87 -20.13 -6.06
N THR A 370 -1.50 -19.38 -7.10
CA THR A 370 -0.37 -18.43 -7.07
C THR A 370 -0.75 -17.04 -6.54
N ARG A 371 -1.99 -16.88 -6.07
CA ARG A 371 -2.61 -15.62 -5.62
C ARG A 371 -2.76 -14.57 -6.72
N ASN A 372 -2.88 -15.01 -7.97
CA ASN A 372 -3.30 -14.16 -9.08
C ASN A 372 -4.84 -14.15 -9.16
N TYR A 373 -5.43 -13.13 -8.54
CA TYR A 373 -6.88 -12.96 -8.48
C TYR A 373 -7.43 -12.01 -9.55
N ALA A 374 -6.66 -11.73 -10.61
CA ALA A 374 -7.21 -11.15 -11.82
C ALA A 374 -8.29 -12.08 -12.40
N LEU A 375 -9.23 -11.51 -13.15
CA LEU A 375 -10.36 -12.25 -13.72
C LEU A 375 -9.99 -12.78 -15.12
N GLN A 376 -10.37 -14.02 -15.41
CA GLN A 376 -10.37 -14.52 -16.79
C GLN A 376 -11.44 -13.75 -17.59
N LEU A 377 -11.23 -13.52 -18.89
CA LEU A 377 -12.15 -12.74 -19.74
C LEU A 377 -13.56 -13.34 -19.85
N THR A 378 -13.76 -14.60 -19.45
CA THR A 378 -15.08 -15.26 -19.38
C THR A 378 -15.74 -15.14 -18.00
N SER A 379 -15.15 -14.38 -17.08
CA SER A 379 -15.63 -14.26 -15.71
C SER A 379 -17.00 -13.55 -15.66
N PRO A 380 -17.96 -14.07 -14.86
CA PRO A 380 -19.23 -13.38 -14.60
C PRO A 380 -19.07 -12.15 -13.69
N ALA A 381 -17.87 -11.88 -13.20
CA ALA A 381 -17.58 -10.71 -12.38
C ALA A 381 -17.15 -9.48 -13.20
N ILE A 382 -16.87 -9.66 -14.49
CA ILE A 382 -16.51 -8.58 -15.42
C ILE A 382 -17.75 -7.78 -15.81
N ASP A 383 -17.64 -6.45 -15.85
CA ASP A 383 -18.70 -5.50 -16.21
C ASP A 383 -20.02 -5.72 -15.41
N ALA A 384 -19.88 -6.25 -14.19
CA ALA A 384 -20.98 -6.75 -13.37
C ALA A 384 -21.22 -5.95 -12.08
N GLY A 385 -20.38 -4.95 -11.80
CA GLY A 385 -20.44 -4.13 -10.59
C GLY A 385 -21.37 -2.92 -10.69
N ALA A 386 -21.43 -2.16 -9.59
CA ALA A 386 -22.20 -0.93 -9.48
C ALA A 386 -21.28 0.30 -9.50
N ASN A 387 -21.32 1.08 -10.58
CA ASN A 387 -20.43 2.24 -10.78
C ASN A 387 -20.61 3.29 -9.68
N ALA A 388 -21.85 3.56 -9.28
CA ALA A 388 -22.15 4.55 -8.23
C ALA A 388 -21.62 4.16 -6.84
N SER A 389 -21.19 2.90 -6.65
CA SER A 389 -20.62 2.42 -5.39
C SER A 389 -19.09 2.52 -5.33
N VAL A 390 -18.44 2.83 -6.46
CA VAL A 390 -17.00 3.13 -6.51
C VAL A 390 -16.78 4.47 -5.80
N PRO A 391 -15.90 4.55 -4.77
CA PRO A 391 -15.65 5.81 -4.08
C PRO A 391 -15.11 6.88 -5.04
N VAL A 392 -15.62 8.11 -4.89
CA VAL A 392 -15.18 9.27 -5.69
C VAL A 392 -13.66 9.44 -5.60
N GLY A 393 -13.02 9.61 -6.76
CA GLY A 393 -11.56 9.72 -6.87
C GLY A 393 -10.83 8.39 -7.09
N THR A 394 -11.52 7.26 -7.00
CA THR A 394 -10.93 5.95 -7.35
C THR A 394 -10.88 5.82 -8.87
N THR A 395 -9.72 6.07 -9.47
CA THR A 395 -9.51 5.99 -10.93
C THR A 395 -8.78 4.73 -11.37
N THR A 396 -8.12 4.03 -10.44
CA THR A 396 -7.31 2.84 -10.73
C THR A 396 -7.68 1.65 -9.85
N ASP A 397 -7.48 0.44 -10.38
CA ASP A 397 -7.64 -0.83 -9.68
C ASP A 397 -6.41 -1.16 -8.81
N ILE A 398 -6.36 -2.36 -8.22
CA ILE A 398 -5.24 -2.76 -7.36
C ILE A 398 -3.87 -2.83 -8.06
N THR A 399 -3.84 -2.97 -9.39
CA THR A 399 -2.60 -3.00 -10.19
C THR A 399 -2.14 -1.60 -10.61
N GLY A 400 -2.97 -0.58 -10.37
CA GLY A 400 -2.77 0.77 -10.88
C GLY A 400 -3.32 0.98 -12.29
N ALA A 401 -3.97 -0.03 -12.88
CA ALA A 401 -4.63 0.08 -14.19
C ALA A 401 -5.97 0.83 -14.06
N PRO A 402 -6.52 1.41 -15.14
CA PRO A 402 -7.81 2.12 -15.10
C PRO A 402 -8.93 1.26 -14.50
N ARG A 403 -9.79 1.88 -13.66
CA ARG A 403 -10.84 1.19 -12.90
C ARG A 403 -12.19 1.04 -13.62
N PHE A 404 -12.33 1.61 -14.81
CA PHE A 404 -13.55 1.49 -15.61
C PHE A 404 -13.13 1.15 -17.03
N VAL A 405 -13.16 -0.14 -17.37
CA VAL A 405 -12.75 -0.65 -18.68
C VAL A 405 -13.83 -1.60 -19.17
N ASN A 406 -14.38 -1.32 -20.36
CA ASN A 406 -15.39 -2.19 -20.96
C ASN A 406 -14.71 -3.34 -21.72
N ILE A 407 -15.02 -4.58 -21.34
CA ILE A 407 -14.63 -5.75 -22.12
C ILE A 407 -15.74 -6.06 -23.11
N THR A 408 -15.57 -5.60 -24.35
CA THR A 408 -16.61 -5.64 -25.41
C THR A 408 -17.17 -7.03 -25.75
N THR A 409 -16.51 -8.10 -25.31
CA THR A 409 -16.95 -9.50 -25.51
C THR A 409 -17.78 -10.04 -24.35
N VAL A 410 -17.84 -9.31 -23.23
CA VAL A 410 -18.64 -9.62 -22.04
C VAL A 410 -19.91 -8.80 -22.08
N VAL A 411 -21.01 -9.38 -21.59
CA VAL A 411 -22.28 -8.68 -21.47
C VAL A 411 -22.28 -7.89 -20.15
N ASP A 412 -22.51 -6.58 -20.25
CA ASP A 412 -22.76 -5.70 -19.12
C ASP A 412 -23.95 -6.19 -18.28
N THR A 413 -23.68 -6.61 -17.04
CA THR A 413 -24.72 -7.10 -16.11
C THR A 413 -24.83 -6.28 -14.82
N GLY A 414 -23.93 -5.31 -14.63
CA GLY A 414 -23.93 -4.43 -13.48
C GLY A 414 -24.95 -3.29 -13.56
N VAL A 415 -24.64 -2.18 -12.89
CA VAL A 415 -25.47 -0.96 -12.91
C VAL A 415 -24.63 0.30 -12.98
N GLY A 416 -24.97 1.17 -13.93
CA GLY A 416 -24.30 2.44 -14.19
C GLY A 416 -24.25 2.74 -15.68
N SER A 417 -23.61 3.85 -16.04
CA SER A 417 -23.27 4.13 -17.44
C SER A 417 -21.95 3.43 -17.78
N PRO A 418 -21.85 2.70 -18.91
CA PRO A 418 -20.59 2.12 -19.37
C PRO A 418 -19.47 3.17 -19.54
N PRO A 419 -18.19 2.81 -19.39
CA PRO A 419 -17.68 1.48 -19.00
C PRO A 419 -18.08 1.09 -17.56
N MET A 420 -18.33 -0.20 -17.34
CA MET A 420 -18.83 -0.71 -16.07
C MET A 420 -17.70 -1.28 -15.24
N VAL A 421 -17.80 -1.14 -13.91
CA VAL A 421 -16.76 -1.62 -13.01
C VAL A 421 -16.92 -3.12 -12.77
N ASP A 422 -15.79 -3.82 -12.67
CA ASP A 422 -15.77 -5.21 -12.25
C ASP A 422 -16.04 -5.37 -10.76
N ARG A 423 -16.49 -6.56 -10.38
CA ARG A 423 -16.53 -6.96 -8.97
C ARG A 423 -15.15 -7.44 -8.55
N GLY A 424 -14.68 -6.97 -7.40
CA GLY A 424 -13.38 -7.33 -6.83
C GLY A 424 -12.32 -6.25 -7.02
N ALA A 425 -11.10 -6.56 -6.60
CA ALA A 425 -9.97 -5.63 -6.54
C ALA A 425 -9.34 -5.31 -7.90
N TYR A 426 -9.48 -6.22 -8.86
CA TYR A 426 -8.95 -6.10 -10.22
C TYR A 426 -10.05 -5.58 -11.16
N GLU A 427 -9.64 -4.83 -12.16
CA GLU A 427 -10.44 -4.52 -13.33
C GLU A 427 -9.85 -5.28 -14.53
N ALA A 428 -10.66 -6.05 -15.25
CA ALA A 428 -10.25 -6.70 -16.47
C ALA A 428 -9.79 -5.64 -17.47
N GLN A 429 -8.60 -5.87 -18.03
CA GLN A 429 -8.05 -5.00 -19.04
C GLN A 429 -8.28 -5.62 -20.41
N THR A 430 -8.52 -4.79 -21.42
CA THR A 430 -8.44 -5.25 -22.80
C THR A 430 -7.04 -5.81 -23.04
N PRO A 431 -6.90 -6.99 -23.66
CA PRO A 431 -5.58 -7.47 -24.06
C PRO A 431 -4.84 -6.36 -24.81
N PRO A 432 -3.53 -6.16 -24.57
CA PRO A 432 -2.78 -5.25 -25.41
C PRO A 432 -2.95 -5.71 -26.86
N PRO A 433 -3.05 -4.78 -27.83
CA PRO A 433 -3.06 -5.16 -29.23
C PRO A 433 -1.84 -6.06 -29.50
N PRO A 434 -1.94 -7.02 -30.43
CA PRO A 434 -0.80 -7.85 -30.81
C PRO A 434 0.43 -6.97 -31.06
N PRO A 435 1.66 -7.41 -30.69
CA PRO A 435 2.85 -6.66 -31.00
C PRO A 435 2.85 -6.28 -32.47
N CYS A 436 3.04 -5.00 -32.74
CA CYS A 436 3.02 -4.44 -34.08
C CYS A 436 4.42 -3.87 -34.31
N PRO A 437 5.44 -4.70 -34.64
CA PRO A 437 6.83 -4.24 -34.68
C PRO A 437 7.04 -3.07 -35.65
N ALA A 438 6.19 -2.96 -36.68
CA ALA A 438 6.20 -1.91 -37.68
C ALA A 438 5.57 -0.57 -37.21
N ASP A 439 4.87 -0.54 -36.07
CA ASP A 439 4.39 0.68 -35.42
C ASP A 439 5.53 1.25 -34.55
N LEU A 440 6.32 2.12 -35.17
CA LEU A 440 7.54 2.68 -34.61
C LEU A 440 7.28 3.87 -33.68
N ASP A 441 6.10 4.51 -33.77
CA ASP A 441 5.72 5.63 -32.91
C ASP A 441 4.74 5.25 -31.77
N GLY A 442 4.20 4.02 -31.80
CA GLY A 442 3.39 3.41 -30.75
C GLY A 442 1.93 3.86 -30.77
N ASN A 443 1.41 4.34 -31.91
CA ASN A 443 0.05 4.85 -32.04
C ASN A 443 -0.99 3.78 -32.43
N ALA A 444 -0.57 2.52 -32.56
CA ALA A 444 -1.34 1.35 -32.98
C ALA A 444 -1.80 1.35 -34.46
N ILE A 445 -1.14 2.12 -35.32
CA ILE A 445 -1.36 2.19 -36.77
C ILE A 445 0.01 2.26 -37.46
N VAL A 446 0.26 1.37 -38.41
CA VAL A 446 1.44 1.45 -39.29
C VAL A 446 1.13 2.37 -40.46
N ASP A 447 1.69 3.57 -40.46
CA ASP A 447 1.46 4.55 -41.52
C ASP A 447 2.73 5.31 -41.95
N ALA A 448 2.53 6.48 -42.57
CA ALA A 448 3.62 7.29 -43.08
C ALA A 448 4.54 7.85 -41.98
N ALA A 449 4.07 7.98 -40.75
CA ALA A 449 4.88 8.40 -39.60
C ALA A 449 5.90 7.33 -39.23
N ASP A 450 5.51 6.06 -39.24
CA ASP A 450 6.41 4.93 -39.01
C ASP A 450 7.43 4.78 -40.14
N LEU A 451 6.96 4.90 -41.39
CA LEU A 451 7.84 4.89 -42.54
C LEU A 451 8.88 6.01 -42.47
N ALA A 452 8.47 7.22 -42.09
CA ALA A 452 9.38 8.34 -41.91
C ALA A 452 10.41 8.05 -40.80
N THR A 453 9.97 7.42 -39.70
CA THR A 453 10.84 6.99 -38.61
C THR A 453 11.87 5.98 -39.09
N LEU A 454 11.45 4.94 -39.82
CA LEU A 454 12.35 3.93 -40.40
C LEU A 454 13.39 4.58 -41.33
N LEU A 455 12.93 5.42 -42.26
CA LEU A 455 13.80 6.08 -43.24
C LEU A 455 14.81 7.05 -42.60
N SER A 456 14.49 7.63 -41.44
CA SER A 456 15.39 8.54 -40.72
C SER A 456 16.65 7.86 -40.17
N TYR A 457 16.62 6.53 -40.02
CA TYR A 457 17.74 5.72 -39.52
C TYR A 457 18.31 4.75 -40.57
N TRP A 458 18.01 4.99 -41.86
CA TRP A 458 18.42 4.11 -42.95
C TRP A 458 19.93 3.84 -42.96
N GLY A 459 20.31 2.56 -43.08
CA GLY A 459 21.69 2.09 -43.02
C GLY A 459 22.33 2.10 -41.63
N GLY A 460 21.60 2.50 -40.59
CA GLY A 460 22.00 2.42 -39.19
C GLY A 460 21.40 1.20 -38.48
N SER A 461 21.43 1.21 -37.15
CA SER A 461 20.76 0.22 -36.28
C SER A 461 19.75 0.93 -35.38
N GLY A 462 18.70 0.25 -34.92
CA GLY A 462 17.76 0.84 -33.96
C GLY A 462 16.36 0.26 -34.06
N THR A 463 15.36 1.04 -33.64
CA THR A 463 13.95 0.60 -33.62
C THR A 463 13.38 0.29 -35.00
N GLY A 464 13.96 0.84 -36.07
CA GLY A 464 13.58 0.51 -37.45
C GLY A 464 14.17 -0.78 -38.02
N ASP A 465 15.00 -1.52 -37.26
CA ASP A 465 15.55 -2.83 -37.67
C ASP A 465 14.57 -3.94 -37.28
N LEU A 466 13.57 -4.13 -38.12
CA LEU A 466 12.39 -4.97 -37.88
C LEU A 466 12.68 -6.45 -38.08
N ASN A 467 13.70 -6.79 -38.87
CA ASN A 467 14.15 -8.17 -39.05
C ASN A 467 15.34 -8.57 -38.14
N ALA A 468 15.81 -7.63 -37.31
CA ALA A 468 16.94 -7.81 -36.39
C ALA A 468 18.25 -8.25 -37.07
N SER A 469 18.49 -7.77 -38.29
CA SER A 469 19.73 -8.04 -39.04
C SER A 469 20.93 -7.22 -38.53
N GLY A 470 20.67 -6.20 -37.72
CA GLY A 470 21.65 -5.21 -37.27
C GLY A 470 21.79 -4.02 -38.21
N THR A 471 20.99 -3.92 -39.28
CA THR A 471 21.00 -2.80 -40.23
C THR A 471 19.60 -2.51 -40.74
N ILE A 472 19.21 -1.24 -40.76
CA ILE A 472 17.92 -0.78 -41.29
C ILE A 472 18.03 -0.63 -42.81
N ASP A 473 17.37 -1.51 -43.55
CA ASP A 473 17.43 -1.52 -45.01
C ASP A 473 16.10 -1.87 -45.70
N ALA A 474 16.16 -2.25 -46.98
CA ALA A 474 15.00 -2.56 -47.80
C ALA A 474 14.18 -3.75 -47.27
N ALA A 475 14.79 -4.66 -46.52
CA ALA A 475 14.08 -5.76 -45.89
C ALA A 475 13.17 -5.25 -44.75
N ASP A 476 13.61 -4.26 -43.97
CA ASP A 476 12.77 -3.63 -42.93
C ASP A 476 11.67 -2.76 -43.53
N LEU A 477 11.97 -2.04 -44.61
CA LEU A 477 10.96 -1.30 -45.37
C LEU A 477 9.83 -2.23 -45.85
N THR A 478 10.19 -3.44 -46.30
CA THR A 478 9.21 -4.43 -46.74
C THR A 478 8.31 -4.88 -45.60
N ILE A 479 8.84 -4.97 -44.37
CA ILE A 479 8.04 -5.30 -43.17
C ILE A 479 7.04 -4.17 -42.86
N ILE A 480 7.47 -2.90 -42.89
CA ILE A 480 6.56 -1.76 -42.69
C ILE A 480 5.44 -1.73 -43.74
N LEU A 481 5.78 -1.92 -45.02
CA LEU A 481 4.79 -1.84 -46.10
C LEU A 481 3.79 -3.01 -46.06
N ASN A 482 4.23 -4.20 -45.64
CA ASN A 482 3.33 -5.35 -45.48
C ASN A 482 2.39 -5.21 -44.27
N ALA A 483 2.77 -4.41 -43.26
CA ALA A 483 2.00 -4.19 -42.05
C ALA A 483 1.10 -2.94 -42.12
N TRP A 484 1.05 -2.24 -43.26
CA TRP A 484 0.39 -0.95 -43.40
C TRP A 484 -1.09 -0.97 -43.00
N GLY A 485 -1.47 -0.07 -42.08
CA GLY A 485 -2.81 0.04 -41.53
C GLY A 485 -2.88 -0.22 -40.02
N PRO A 486 -4.09 -0.36 -39.46
CA PRO A 486 -4.28 -0.60 -38.03
C PRO A 486 -3.64 -1.92 -37.61
N CYS A 487 -2.96 -1.91 -36.45
CA CYS A 487 -2.41 -3.13 -35.87
C CYS A 487 -3.55 -4.08 -35.49
N SER A 488 -3.57 -5.29 -36.06
CA SER A 488 -4.65 -6.29 -35.93
C SER A 488 -4.28 -7.49 -35.11
#